data_AF-A0A7C5QA28-F1
#
_entry.id   AF-A0A7C5QA28-F1
#
_cell.length_a   1.000
_cell.length_b   1.000
_cell.length_c   1.000
_cell.angle_alpha   90.00
_cell.angle_beta   90.00
_cell.angle_gamma   90.00
#
_symmetry.space_group_name_H-M   'P 1'
#
loop_
_entity.id
_entity.type
_entity.pdbx_description
1 polymer ?
#
loop_
_entity_poly.entity_id
_entity_poly.type
_entity_poly.pdbx_seq_one_letter_code
_entity_poly.pdbx_strand_id
1 'polypeptide(L)'
;MPQRPPTVVLVHGLFGFHKLLWLEYFHGVRRLLQGMGIRVLAPRLAWAADSRLRSRQLACHLAAEPGPLHLIGHSLGGIDGRAYISHCGGHRHTASLTTIASPHRGSAAADQVCRTLSPFAIFPGVRFLRRHRMARFNAQTPDHPAVVYRSYSAARPAAELPWPLRRYGRIIQQAEGANDGQVSVRAAVWGEHIATLRADHLELIGRNLAPGGTRPAFDHLTLYQAIGQWILAWDG
;
A
#
# COMPACT_ATOMS: atom_id res chain seq x y z
N MET A 1 -7.35 -33.97 6.71
CA MET A 1 -7.11 -33.23 5.44
C MET A 1 -5.97 -32.24 5.72
N PRO A 2 -4.91 -32.17 4.90
CA PRO A 2 -3.88 -31.15 5.11
C PRO A 2 -4.51 -29.76 5.01
N GLN A 3 -4.21 -28.88 5.97
CA GLN A 3 -4.66 -27.48 5.91
C GLN A 3 -4.09 -26.84 4.65
N ARG A 4 -4.96 -26.15 3.90
CA ARG A 4 -4.53 -25.42 2.70
C ARG A 4 -3.65 -24.24 3.13
N PRO A 5 -2.50 -23.98 2.48
CA PRO A 5 -1.65 -22.87 2.86
C PRO A 5 -2.41 -21.54 2.72
N PRO A 6 -2.16 -20.56 3.61
CA PRO A 6 -2.77 -19.24 3.50
C PRO A 6 -2.39 -18.58 2.17
N THR A 7 -3.30 -17.78 1.62
CA THR A 7 -3.09 -17.08 0.35
C THR A 7 -2.92 -15.58 0.59
N VAL A 8 -1.75 -15.06 0.27
CA VAL A 8 -1.45 -13.62 0.28
C VAL A 8 -1.70 -13.02 -1.10
N VAL A 9 -2.32 -11.84 -1.12
CA VAL A 9 -2.47 -11.03 -2.33
C VAL A 9 -1.70 -9.73 -2.15
N LEU A 10 -0.66 -9.54 -2.98
CA LEU A 10 0.12 -8.31 -3.02
C LEU A 10 -0.56 -7.30 -3.96
N VAL A 11 -0.98 -6.16 -3.40
CA VAL A 11 -1.71 -5.11 -4.13
C VAL A 11 -0.83 -3.87 -4.27
N HIS A 12 -0.36 -3.61 -5.49
CA HIS A 12 0.55 -2.51 -5.78
C HIS A 12 -0.16 -1.15 -5.78
N GLY A 13 0.59 -0.05 -5.59
CA GLY A 13 0.07 1.31 -5.65
C GLY A 13 0.04 1.95 -7.04
N LEU A 14 -0.05 3.29 -7.06
CA LEU A 14 0.09 4.12 -8.26
C LEU A 14 1.45 3.92 -8.93
N PHE A 15 1.48 4.06 -10.25
CA PHE A 15 2.68 3.89 -11.07
C PHE A 15 3.32 2.50 -10.96
N GLY A 16 2.57 1.50 -10.49
CA GLY A 16 2.96 0.08 -10.61
C GLY A 16 3.33 -0.22 -12.06
N PHE A 17 4.61 -0.50 -12.28
CA PHE A 17 5.31 -0.30 -13.55
C PHE A 17 4.53 -0.83 -14.77
N HIS A 18 4.14 0.08 -15.66
CA HIS A 18 3.77 -0.27 -17.03
C HIS A 18 5.08 -0.53 -17.80
N LYS A 19 5.37 -1.80 -18.07
CA LYS A 19 6.52 -2.30 -18.84
C LYS A 19 7.90 -2.07 -18.21
N LEU A 20 8.27 -2.83 -17.18
CA LEU A 20 9.59 -3.46 -17.21
C LEU A 20 9.36 -4.93 -16.86
N LEU A 21 9.49 -5.81 -17.85
CA LEU A 21 9.33 -7.27 -17.74
C LEU A 21 10.25 -7.91 -16.67
N TRP A 22 11.15 -7.12 -16.06
CA TRP A 22 12.19 -7.55 -15.12
C TRP A 22 12.09 -6.89 -13.72
N LEU A 23 11.25 -5.87 -13.53
CA LEU A 23 11.16 -5.17 -12.24
C LEU A 23 9.89 -5.58 -11.48
N GLU A 24 10.07 -6.49 -10.53
CA GLU A 24 9.07 -6.79 -9.52
C GLU A 24 8.77 -5.54 -8.68
N TYR A 25 7.50 -5.14 -8.59
CA TYR A 25 7.09 -3.99 -7.76
C TYR A 25 7.49 -4.23 -6.30
N PHE A 26 7.12 -5.39 -5.75
CA PHE A 26 7.48 -5.85 -4.42
C PHE A 26 8.76 -6.69 -4.48
N HIS A 27 9.92 -6.05 -4.62
CA HIS A 27 11.18 -6.74 -4.93
C HIS A 27 11.53 -7.85 -3.93
N GLY A 28 11.55 -9.11 -4.37
CA GLY A 28 11.91 -10.29 -3.56
C GLY A 28 10.83 -10.77 -2.58
N VAL A 29 9.73 -10.04 -2.41
CA VAL A 29 8.69 -10.32 -1.42
C VAL A 29 7.91 -11.60 -1.77
N ARG A 30 7.58 -11.78 -3.05
CA ARG A 30 6.90 -13.00 -3.51
C ARG A 30 7.72 -14.23 -3.17
N ARG A 31 9.01 -14.21 -3.51
CA ARG A 31 9.94 -15.32 -3.25
C ARG A 31 10.07 -15.61 -1.75
N LEU A 32 10.20 -14.56 -0.93
CA LEU A 32 10.27 -14.69 0.53
C LEU A 32 9.02 -15.41 1.08
N LEU A 33 7.83 -14.90 0.79
CA LEU A 33 6.58 -15.45 1.32
C LEU A 33 6.31 -16.87 0.80
N GLN A 34 6.62 -17.15 -0.47
CA GLN A 34 6.56 -18.51 -1.01
C GLN A 34 7.53 -19.47 -0.32
N GLY A 35 8.74 -19.00 0.03
CA GLY A 35 9.70 -19.76 0.82
C GLY A 35 9.22 -20.07 2.24
N MET A 36 8.27 -19.28 2.76
CA MET A 36 7.58 -19.54 4.03
C MET A 36 6.37 -20.48 3.90
N GLY A 37 6.11 -21.03 2.71
CA GLY A 37 4.95 -21.91 2.45
C GLY A 37 3.64 -21.17 2.15
N ILE A 38 3.67 -19.85 1.95
CA ILE A 38 2.49 -19.03 1.65
C ILE A 38 2.24 -18.98 0.15
N ARG A 39 0.99 -19.20 -0.29
CA ARG A 39 0.62 -18.98 -1.70
C ARG A 39 0.52 -17.48 -1.97
N VAL A 40 1.21 -16.98 -3.00
CA VAL A 40 1.24 -15.53 -3.30
C VAL A 40 0.61 -15.21 -4.65
N LEU A 41 -0.38 -14.32 -4.65
CA LEU A 41 -0.96 -13.69 -5.83
C LEU A 41 -0.49 -12.24 -5.91
N ALA A 42 -0.27 -11.74 -7.12
CA ALA A 42 0.04 -10.32 -7.35
C ALA A 42 -0.70 -9.83 -8.61
N PRO A 43 -1.99 -9.48 -8.47
CA PRO A 43 -2.81 -9.04 -9.58
C PRO A 43 -2.24 -7.79 -10.26
N ARG A 44 -2.37 -7.71 -11.58
CA ARG A 44 -1.96 -6.55 -12.36
C ARG A 44 -3.14 -5.59 -12.50
N LEU A 45 -3.09 -4.48 -11.77
CA LEU A 45 -4.15 -3.46 -11.78
C LEU A 45 -3.75 -2.27 -12.65
N ALA A 46 -4.73 -1.49 -13.11
CA ALA A 46 -4.49 -0.29 -13.90
C ALA A 46 -3.60 0.72 -13.14
N TRP A 47 -2.39 0.97 -13.66
CA TRP A 47 -1.30 1.65 -12.96
C TRP A 47 -1.59 3.09 -12.49
N ALA A 48 -2.49 3.82 -13.15
CA ALA A 48 -2.81 5.22 -12.85
C ALA A 48 -4.30 5.51 -12.62
N ALA A 49 -5.15 4.47 -12.67
CA ALA A 49 -6.58 4.60 -12.45
C ALA A 49 -6.91 4.90 -10.99
N ASP A 50 -8.15 5.30 -10.73
CA ASP A 50 -8.64 5.48 -9.37
C ASP A 50 -9.01 4.15 -8.70
N SER A 51 -9.29 4.22 -7.41
CA SER A 51 -9.57 3.04 -6.60
C SER A 51 -10.86 2.31 -7.00
N ARG A 52 -11.85 3.02 -7.58
CA ARG A 52 -13.12 2.40 -7.98
C ARG A 52 -12.91 1.41 -9.13
N LEU A 53 -12.10 1.79 -10.13
CA LEU A 53 -11.78 0.87 -11.23
C LEU A 53 -10.86 -0.26 -10.74
N ARG A 54 -9.82 0.09 -9.98
CA ARG A 54 -8.80 -0.86 -9.53
C ARG A 54 -9.36 -1.92 -8.58
N SER A 55 -10.29 -1.56 -7.69
CA SER A 55 -10.95 -2.53 -6.80
C SER A 55 -11.85 -3.53 -7.53
N ARG A 56 -12.51 -3.09 -8.62
CA ARG A 56 -13.29 -3.98 -9.50
C ARG A 56 -12.38 -4.93 -10.26
N GLN A 57 -11.26 -4.45 -10.77
CA GLN A 57 -10.24 -5.31 -11.39
C GLN A 57 -9.69 -6.33 -10.39
N LEU A 58 -9.41 -5.89 -9.15
CA LEU A 58 -8.99 -6.78 -8.07
C LEU A 58 -10.05 -7.86 -7.80
N ALA A 59 -11.34 -7.49 -7.75
CA ALA A 59 -12.43 -8.45 -7.60
C ALA A 59 -12.48 -9.47 -8.74
N CYS A 60 -12.35 -9.04 -10.00
CA CYS A 60 -12.28 -9.96 -11.14
C CYS A 60 -11.11 -10.94 -11.04
N HIS A 61 -9.93 -10.46 -10.62
CA HIS A 61 -8.75 -11.32 -10.45
C HIS A 61 -8.92 -12.35 -9.33
N LEU A 62 -9.70 -12.04 -8.30
CA LEU A 62 -9.88 -12.89 -7.11
C LEU A 62 -11.19 -13.67 -7.10
N ALA A 63 -12.01 -13.57 -8.16
CA ALA A 63 -13.36 -14.14 -8.18
C ALA A 63 -13.41 -15.67 -8.00
N ALA A 64 -12.37 -16.38 -8.43
CA ALA A 64 -12.26 -17.84 -8.31
C ALA A 64 -11.43 -18.28 -7.10
N GLU A 65 -10.91 -17.34 -6.30
CA GLU A 65 -10.08 -17.69 -5.16
C GLU A 65 -10.94 -18.11 -3.96
N PRO A 66 -10.69 -19.28 -3.36
CA PRO A 66 -11.55 -19.85 -2.33
C PRO A 66 -11.50 -19.09 -1.00
N GLY A 67 -10.43 -18.34 -0.75
CA GLY A 67 -10.14 -17.72 0.55
C GLY A 67 -9.79 -18.74 1.65
N PRO A 68 -9.54 -18.26 2.89
CA PRO A 68 -9.39 -16.85 3.24
C PRO A 68 -8.13 -16.22 2.62
N LEU A 69 -8.26 -14.96 2.21
CA LEU A 69 -7.22 -14.15 1.58
C LEU A 69 -6.65 -13.14 2.58
N HIS A 70 -5.34 -12.97 2.55
CA HIS A 70 -4.63 -11.92 3.28
C HIS A 70 -4.09 -10.90 2.30
N LEU A 71 -4.70 -9.72 2.27
CA LEU A 71 -4.28 -8.65 1.36
C LEU A 71 -3.13 -7.86 2.00
N ILE A 72 -2.08 -7.61 1.23
CA ILE A 72 -1.01 -6.67 1.60
C ILE A 72 -0.97 -5.57 0.55
N GLY A 73 -1.44 -4.38 0.92
CA GLY A 73 -1.59 -3.24 0.03
C GLY A 73 -0.57 -2.14 0.32
N HIS A 74 0.24 -1.78 -0.67
CA HIS A 74 1.15 -0.64 -0.56
C HIS A 74 0.55 0.61 -1.21
N SER A 75 0.65 1.77 -0.55
CA SER A 75 0.22 3.06 -1.11
C SER A 75 -1.26 3.01 -1.54
N LEU A 76 -1.60 3.35 -2.79
CA LEU A 76 -2.96 3.21 -3.33
C LEU A 76 -3.52 1.77 -3.20
N GLY A 77 -2.67 0.74 -3.22
CA GLY A 77 -3.10 -0.66 -3.14
C GLY A 77 -3.83 -1.02 -1.84
N GLY A 78 -3.50 -0.38 -0.71
CA GLY A 78 -4.27 -0.55 0.53
C GLY A 78 -5.63 0.13 0.49
N ILE A 79 -5.77 1.22 -0.27
CA ILE A 79 -7.07 1.86 -0.52
C ILE A 79 -7.94 0.99 -1.43
N ASP A 80 -7.32 0.38 -2.45
CA ASP A 80 -7.99 -0.60 -3.32
C ASP A 80 -8.45 -1.83 -2.55
N GLY A 81 -7.65 -2.31 -1.59
CA GLY A 81 -8.04 -3.38 -0.68
C GLY A 81 -9.30 -3.04 0.11
N ARG A 82 -9.36 -1.84 0.71
CA ARG A 82 -10.57 -1.37 1.42
C ARG A 82 -11.77 -1.28 0.48
N ALA A 83 -11.60 -0.70 -0.70
CA ALA A 83 -12.67 -0.57 -1.68
C ALA A 83 -13.18 -1.95 -2.16
N TYR A 84 -12.27 -2.91 -2.36
CA TYR A 84 -12.61 -4.28 -2.75
C TYR A 84 -13.44 -4.98 -1.67
N ILE A 85 -13.03 -4.87 -0.40
CA ILE A 85 -13.72 -5.48 0.73
C ILE A 85 -15.14 -4.90 0.89
N SER A 86 -15.27 -3.57 0.93
CA SER A 86 -16.55 -2.91 1.24
C SER A 86 -17.51 -2.83 0.05
N HIS A 87 -17.00 -2.72 -1.19
CA HIS A 87 -17.84 -2.43 -2.37
C HIS A 87 -17.89 -3.53 -3.42
N CYS A 88 -17.02 -4.54 -3.33
CA CYS A 88 -16.91 -5.59 -4.35
C CYS A 88 -17.12 -7.00 -3.78
N GLY A 89 -17.74 -7.11 -2.60
CA GLY A 89 -18.00 -8.41 -1.96
C GLY A 89 -16.75 -9.10 -1.40
N GLY A 90 -15.60 -8.41 -1.37
CA GLY A 90 -14.32 -9.00 -0.97
C GLY A 90 -14.28 -9.50 0.48
N HIS A 91 -15.13 -8.94 1.35
CA HIS A 91 -15.25 -9.39 2.75
C HIS A 91 -15.56 -10.89 2.89
N ARG A 92 -16.20 -11.53 1.90
CA ARG A 92 -16.58 -12.95 1.95
C ARG A 92 -15.39 -13.91 1.94
N HIS A 93 -14.27 -13.47 1.38
CA HIS A 93 -13.08 -14.30 1.20
C HIS A 93 -11.83 -13.65 1.79
N THR A 94 -11.93 -12.52 2.47
CA THR A 94 -10.76 -11.80 3.01
C THR A 94 -10.73 -11.95 4.52
N ALA A 95 -9.64 -12.50 5.07
CA ALA A 95 -9.40 -12.55 6.51
C ALA A 95 -8.77 -11.25 7.02
N SER A 96 -7.81 -10.69 6.27
CA SER A 96 -7.11 -9.48 6.71
C SER A 96 -6.71 -8.56 5.56
N LEU A 97 -6.62 -7.27 5.85
CA LEU A 97 -5.94 -6.27 5.04
C LEU A 97 -4.83 -5.60 5.86
N THR A 98 -3.59 -5.82 5.45
CA THR A 98 -2.43 -5.07 5.95
C THR A 98 -2.06 -3.96 4.95
N THR A 99 -2.12 -2.71 5.38
CA THR A 99 -1.72 -1.56 4.55
C THR A 99 -0.32 -1.08 4.91
N ILE A 100 0.45 -0.68 3.91
CA ILE A 100 1.81 -0.16 4.06
C ILE A 100 1.86 1.21 3.38
N ALA A 101 2.02 2.26 4.16
CA ALA A 101 2.07 3.65 3.70
C ALA A 101 0.88 4.05 2.80
N SER A 102 -0.32 3.53 3.07
CA SER A 102 -1.51 3.87 2.31
C SER A 102 -2.09 5.22 2.74
N PRO A 103 -2.38 6.16 1.84
CA PRO A 103 -2.90 7.48 2.21
C PRO A 103 -4.39 7.43 2.57
N HIS A 104 -4.76 6.81 3.69
CA HIS A 104 -6.15 6.64 4.13
C HIS A 104 -6.88 7.96 4.33
N ARG A 105 -6.16 9.03 4.69
CA ARG A 105 -6.69 10.40 4.80
C ARG A 105 -6.28 11.31 3.64
N GLY A 106 -5.76 10.72 2.57
CA GLY A 106 -5.19 11.41 1.41
C GLY A 106 -3.77 11.92 1.65
N SER A 107 -3.25 12.66 0.68
CA SER A 107 -1.89 13.20 0.72
C SER A 107 -1.87 14.68 0.37
N ALA A 108 -1.18 15.49 1.17
CA ALA A 108 -0.87 16.87 0.82
C ALA A 108 -0.07 16.99 -0.48
N ALA A 109 0.74 15.98 -0.85
CA ALA A 109 1.41 15.95 -2.13
C ALA A 109 0.42 15.80 -3.31
N ALA A 110 -0.59 14.94 -3.19
CA ALA A 110 -1.63 14.80 -4.20
C ALA A 110 -2.44 16.10 -4.38
N ASP A 111 -2.75 16.79 -3.27
CA ASP A 111 -3.35 18.12 -3.32
C ASP A 111 -2.47 19.11 -4.07
N GLN A 112 -1.16 19.14 -3.78
CA GLN A 112 -0.23 20.04 -4.46
C GLN A 112 -0.15 19.75 -5.96
N VAL A 113 0.03 18.48 -6.35
CA VAL A 113 0.13 18.07 -7.76
C VAL A 113 -1.07 18.57 -8.55
N CYS A 114 -2.27 18.44 -7.99
CA CYS A 114 -3.49 18.90 -8.65
C CYS A 114 -3.69 20.43 -8.61
N ARG A 115 -3.06 21.14 -7.67
CA ARG A 115 -3.10 22.62 -7.60
C ARG A 115 -2.15 23.27 -8.60
N THR A 116 -0.98 22.69 -8.84
CA THR A 116 0.09 23.34 -9.65
C THR A 116 0.06 22.99 -11.14
N LEU A 117 -1.08 22.55 -11.68
CA LEU A 117 -1.22 22.10 -13.09
C LEU A 117 -0.12 21.11 -13.54
N SER A 118 0.39 20.29 -12.62
CA SER A 118 1.40 19.28 -12.94
C SER A 118 0.84 18.29 -13.97
N PRO A 119 1.65 17.79 -14.93
CA PRO A 119 1.21 16.78 -15.88
C PRO A 119 0.70 15.52 -15.18
N PHE A 120 1.17 15.23 -13.96
CA PHE A 120 0.67 14.10 -13.16
C PHE A 120 -0.78 14.27 -12.67
N ALA A 121 -1.33 15.48 -12.70
CA ALA A 121 -2.72 15.75 -12.32
C ALA A 121 -3.74 15.13 -13.29
N ILE A 122 -3.30 14.73 -14.50
CA ILE A 122 -4.16 14.02 -15.46
C ILE A 122 -4.55 12.62 -14.96
N PHE A 123 -3.74 12.02 -14.07
CA PHE A 123 -3.95 10.65 -13.63
C PHE A 123 -5.10 10.56 -12.61
N PRO A 124 -6.14 9.75 -12.89
CA PRO A 124 -7.31 9.64 -12.02
C PRO A 124 -6.97 9.24 -10.58
N GLY A 125 -6.03 8.32 -10.38
CA GLY A 125 -5.63 7.90 -9.04
C GLY A 125 -4.92 9.01 -8.25
N VAL A 126 -4.13 9.87 -8.88
CA VAL A 126 -3.55 11.06 -8.21
C VAL A 126 -4.66 11.99 -7.73
N ARG A 127 -5.64 12.28 -8.61
CA ARG A 127 -6.79 13.12 -8.24
C ARG A 127 -7.63 12.50 -7.13
N PHE A 128 -7.72 11.17 -7.09
CA PHE A 128 -8.47 10.40 -6.09
C PHE A 128 -7.85 10.51 -4.70
N LEU A 129 -6.53 10.51 -4.59
CA LEU A 129 -5.78 10.56 -3.32
C LEU A 129 -5.73 11.93 -2.64
N ARG A 130 -6.41 12.94 -3.19
CA ARG A 130 -6.58 14.25 -2.53
C ARG A 130 -7.33 14.11 -1.22
N ARG A 131 -6.95 14.91 -0.21
CA ARG A 131 -7.46 14.76 1.18
C ARG A 131 -8.99 14.83 1.27
N HIS A 132 -9.62 15.80 0.60
CA HIS A 132 -11.08 15.92 0.60
C HIS A 132 -11.81 14.73 -0.08
N ARG A 133 -11.18 14.09 -1.08
CA ARG A 133 -11.76 12.91 -1.72
C ARG A 133 -11.62 11.68 -0.85
N MET A 134 -10.49 11.53 -0.17
CA MET A 134 -10.28 10.45 0.79
C MET A 134 -11.19 10.56 2.01
N ALA A 135 -11.53 11.78 2.46
CA ALA A 135 -12.56 11.98 3.48
C ALA A 135 -13.93 11.44 3.03
N ARG A 136 -14.36 11.75 1.80
CA ARG A 136 -15.60 11.21 1.21
C ARG A 136 -15.54 9.70 1.03
N PHE A 137 -14.39 9.18 0.59
CA PHE A 137 -14.17 7.74 0.45
C PHE A 137 -14.33 7.02 1.79
N ASN A 138 -13.74 7.55 2.87
CA ASN A 138 -13.84 6.96 4.21
C ASN A 138 -15.28 6.95 4.72
N ALA A 139 -16.03 8.04 4.51
CA ALA A 139 -17.45 8.09 4.88
C ALA A 139 -18.30 7.02 4.16
N GLN A 140 -17.88 6.58 2.98
CA GLN A 140 -18.58 5.58 2.16
C GLN A 140 -17.99 4.17 2.28
N THR A 141 -16.84 4.01 2.95
CA THR A 141 -16.07 2.75 2.95
C THR A 141 -15.73 2.37 4.39
N PRO A 142 -16.75 2.00 5.20
CA PRO A 142 -16.51 1.48 6.54
C PRO A 142 -15.78 0.14 6.46
N ASP A 143 -15.05 -0.16 7.53
CA ASP A 143 -14.41 -1.45 7.71
C ASP A 143 -15.47 -2.53 7.94
N HIS A 144 -15.25 -3.73 7.39
CA HIS A 144 -16.13 -4.86 7.59
C HIS A 144 -15.73 -5.61 8.88
N PRO A 145 -16.66 -5.91 9.81
CA PRO A 145 -16.32 -6.42 11.14
C PRO A 145 -15.63 -7.78 11.14
N ALA A 146 -15.85 -8.60 10.10
CA ALA A 146 -15.20 -9.90 9.93
C ALA A 146 -13.78 -9.84 9.35
N VAL A 147 -13.25 -8.65 9.05
CA VAL A 147 -11.92 -8.48 8.44
C VAL A 147 -11.00 -7.76 9.42
N VAL A 148 -9.80 -8.30 9.62
CA VAL A 148 -8.75 -7.67 10.42
C VAL A 148 -8.03 -6.61 9.59
N TYR A 149 -8.01 -5.36 10.08
CA TYR A 149 -7.32 -4.25 9.43
C TYR A 149 -6.08 -3.85 10.22
N ARG A 150 -4.92 -3.92 9.57
CA ARG A 150 -3.62 -3.56 10.16
C ARG A 150 -2.92 -2.54 9.27
N SER A 151 -2.15 -1.64 9.85
CA SER A 151 -1.39 -0.64 9.08
C SER A 151 0.03 -0.44 9.57
N TYR A 152 0.91 -0.20 8.61
CA TYR A 152 2.25 0.32 8.82
C TYR A 152 2.35 1.71 8.18
N SER A 153 2.85 2.65 8.97
CA SER A 153 3.23 3.97 8.48
C SER A 153 4.75 4.01 8.29
N ALA A 154 5.26 5.01 7.57
CA ALA A 154 6.70 5.20 7.44
C ALA A 154 7.07 6.68 7.50
N ALA A 155 8.30 6.96 7.95
CA ALA A 155 8.87 8.30 7.90
C ALA A 155 10.39 8.30 7.80
N ARG A 156 10.90 9.32 7.11
CA ARG A 156 12.31 9.74 7.19
C ARG A 156 12.43 11.26 7.26
N PRO A 157 13.50 11.78 7.88
CA PRO A 157 13.83 13.20 7.77
C PRO A 157 13.94 13.61 6.30
N ALA A 158 13.52 14.83 5.96
CA ALA A 158 13.55 15.32 4.58
C ALA A 158 14.97 15.33 3.97
N ALA A 159 16.00 15.45 4.80
CA ALA A 159 17.40 15.35 4.38
C ALA A 159 17.84 13.94 3.95
N GLU A 160 17.10 12.91 4.36
CA GLU A 160 17.36 11.51 4.02
C GLU A 160 16.53 11.01 2.84
N LEU A 161 15.44 11.68 2.49
CA LEU A 161 14.60 11.27 1.36
C LEU A 161 15.39 11.31 0.04
N PRO A 162 15.12 10.42 -0.92
CA PRO A 162 15.70 10.54 -2.26
C PRO A 162 15.18 11.80 -2.97
N TRP A 163 15.99 12.37 -3.86
CA TRP A 163 15.69 13.66 -4.50
C TRP A 163 14.27 13.76 -5.12
N PRO A 164 13.69 12.71 -5.77
CA PRO A 164 12.35 12.81 -6.35
C PRO A 164 11.25 12.97 -5.30
N LEU A 165 11.50 12.47 -4.08
CA LEU A 165 10.55 12.52 -2.97
C LEU A 165 10.73 13.77 -2.10
N ARG A 166 11.92 14.38 -2.07
CA ARG A 166 12.23 15.51 -1.16
C ARG A 166 11.26 16.68 -1.27
N ARG A 167 10.89 17.09 -2.49
CA ARG A 167 9.98 18.23 -2.71
C ARG A 167 8.64 17.98 -2.03
N TYR A 168 8.03 16.83 -2.31
CA TYR A 168 6.73 16.45 -1.75
C TYR A 168 6.84 16.15 -0.25
N GLY A 169 7.94 15.54 0.19
CA GLY A 169 8.19 15.28 1.60
C GLY A 169 8.25 16.55 2.44
N ARG A 170 8.84 17.65 1.94
CA ARG A 170 8.82 18.95 2.63
C ARG A 170 7.40 19.54 2.71
N ILE A 171 6.63 19.44 1.63
CA ILE A 171 5.24 19.92 1.59
C ILE A 171 4.38 19.16 2.61
N ILE A 172 4.51 17.83 2.65
CA ILE A 172 3.80 17.00 3.62
C ILE A 172 4.30 17.31 5.03
N GLN A 173 5.61 17.50 5.23
CA GLN A 173 6.18 17.85 6.53
C GLN A 173 5.57 19.13 7.10
N GLN A 174 5.43 20.16 6.27
CA GLN A 174 4.82 21.44 6.67
C GLN A 174 3.33 21.30 6.96
N ALA A 175 2.60 20.47 6.21
CA ALA A 175 1.16 20.36 6.31
C ALA A 175 0.67 19.33 7.36
N GLU A 176 1.44 18.26 7.57
CA GLU A 176 0.98 17.05 8.27
C GLU A 176 2.04 16.38 9.16
N GLY A 177 3.29 16.86 9.14
CA GLY A 177 4.39 16.32 9.94
C GLY A 177 5.14 15.15 9.29
N ALA A 178 5.67 14.25 10.13
CA ALA A 178 6.54 13.15 9.70
C ALA A 178 5.92 12.32 8.55
N ASN A 179 6.74 12.00 7.54
CA ASN A 179 6.27 11.36 6.31
C ASN A 179 7.38 10.60 5.59
N ASP A 180 6.98 9.73 4.67
CA ASP A 180 7.84 8.88 3.86
C ASP A 180 8.21 9.51 2.49
N GLY A 181 7.89 10.79 2.29
CA GLY A 181 8.07 11.51 1.04
C GLY A 181 6.83 11.54 0.12
N GLN A 182 5.78 10.76 0.41
CA GLN A 182 4.51 10.76 -0.35
C GLN A 182 3.27 10.78 0.55
N VAL A 183 3.35 10.18 1.74
CA VAL A 183 2.24 10.01 2.67
C VAL A 183 2.73 10.34 4.09
N SER A 184 1.94 11.13 4.82
CA SER A 184 2.22 11.40 6.24
C SER A 184 1.93 10.19 7.11
N VAL A 185 2.63 10.06 8.23
CA VAL A 185 2.36 9.03 9.24
C VAL A 185 0.88 9.05 9.65
N ARG A 186 0.35 10.24 9.96
CA ARG A 186 -1.06 10.43 10.34
C ARG A 186 -2.05 9.96 9.26
N ALA A 187 -1.72 10.18 7.98
CA ALA A 187 -2.57 9.72 6.89
C ALA A 187 -2.49 8.20 6.66
N ALA A 188 -1.39 7.56 7.06
CA ALA A 188 -1.15 6.13 6.89
C ALA A 188 -1.77 5.24 7.98
N VAL A 189 -2.00 5.77 9.18
CA VAL A 189 -2.61 5.02 10.29
C VAL A 189 -4.07 4.62 9.97
N TRP A 190 -4.37 3.33 10.02
CA TRP A 190 -5.71 2.76 9.87
C TRP A 190 -5.85 1.41 10.59
N GLY A 191 -7.04 1.08 11.10
CA GLY A 191 -7.24 -0.13 11.90
C GLY A 191 -6.28 -0.20 13.07
N GLU A 192 -5.74 -1.40 13.35
CA GLU A 192 -4.64 -1.60 14.27
C GLU A 192 -3.33 -1.07 13.66
N HIS A 193 -2.74 -0.04 14.27
CA HIS A 193 -1.45 0.49 13.82
C HIS A 193 -0.32 -0.31 14.45
N ILE A 194 0.48 -0.98 13.62
CA ILE A 194 1.51 -1.91 14.10
C ILE A 194 2.83 -1.19 14.37
N ALA A 195 3.26 -0.33 13.45
CA ALA A 195 4.50 0.43 13.62
C ALA A 195 4.62 1.65 12.68
N THR A 196 5.48 2.58 13.08
CA THR A 196 6.07 3.58 12.20
C THR A 196 7.48 3.17 11.82
N LEU A 197 7.66 2.84 10.54
CA LEU A 197 8.91 2.36 9.97
C LEU A 197 9.82 3.53 9.60
N ARG A 198 11.12 3.40 9.86
CA ARG A 198 12.11 4.39 9.43
C ARG A 198 12.53 4.14 7.97
N ALA A 199 11.60 4.39 7.06
CA ALA A 199 11.73 4.14 5.62
C ALA A 199 11.12 5.29 4.79
N ASP A 200 11.61 5.47 3.57
CA ASP A 200 10.91 6.24 2.54
C ASP A 200 9.94 5.36 1.73
N HIS A 201 9.05 6.00 0.95
CA HIS A 201 7.96 5.33 0.25
C HIS A 201 8.42 4.26 -0.76
N LEU A 202 9.66 4.36 -1.27
CA LEU A 202 10.20 3.41 -2.25
C LEU A 202 10.93 2.25 -1.56
N GLU A 203 11.60 2.54 -0.44
CA GLU A 203 12.27 1.49 0.34
C GLU A 203 11.29 0.41 0.81
N LEU A 204 10.04 0.78 1.12
CA LEU A 204 8.99 -0.16 1.53
C LEU A 204 8.70 -1.28 0.53
N ILE A 205 9.08 -1.09 -0.74
CA ILE A 205 8.90 -2.08 -1.81
C ILE A 205 10.24 -2.59 -2.36
N GLY A 206 11.34 -2.35 -1.63
CA GLY A 206 12.69 -2.78 -1.99
C GLY A 206 13.36 -1.93 -3.07
N ARG A 207 12.97 -0.65 -3.17
CA ARG A 207 13.58 0.31 -4.10
C ARG A 207 14.31 1.38 -3.34
N ASN A 208 15.64 1.41 -3.48
CA ASN A 208 16.46 2.43 -2.85
C ASN A 208 17.01 3.40 -3.91
N LEU A 209 16.52 4.64 -3.89
CA LEU A 209 17.02 5.73 -4.76
C LEU A 209 17.75 6.80 -3.95
N ALA A 210 18.23 6.47 -2.75
CA ALA A 210 18.98 7.42 -1.94
C ALA A 210 20.19 7.96 -2.71
N PRO A 211 20.52 9.24 -2.57
CA PRO A 211 21.87 9.68 -2.91
C PRO A 211 22.88 8.86 -2.07
N GLY A 212 24.02 8.52 -2.67
CA GLY A 212 25.10 7.82 -1.95
C GLY A 212 25.47 8.54 -0.66
N GLY A 213 25.54 7.80 0.45
CA GLY A 213 25.74 8.33 1.80
C GLY A 213 25.47 7.29 2.90
N THR A 214 25.75 7.65 4.15
CA THR A 214 25.74 6.78 5.35
C THR A 214 24.37 6.60 6.00
N ARG A 215 23.25 6.86 5.30
CA ARG A 215 21.92 6.69 5.90
C ARG A 215 21.67 5.19 6.17
N PRO A 216 21.11 4.80 7.34
CA PRO A 216 20.79 3.41 7.60
C PRO A 216 19.84 2.86 6.53
N ALA A 217 20.20 1.72 5.96
CA ALA A 217 19.36 0.99 5.01
C ALA A 217 18.09 0.49 5.71
N PHE A 218 16.99 0.44 4.97
CA PHE A 218 15.77 -0.23 5.42
C PHE A 218 15.68 -1.60 4.73
N ASP A 219 15.59 -2.67 5.53
CA ASP A 219 15.32 -4.00 5.01
C ASP A 219 13.81 -4.26 4.94
N HIS A 220 13.25 -4.10 3.75
CA HIS A 220 11.83 -4.34 3.52
C HIS A 220 11.47 -5.81 3.65
N LEU A 221 12.38 -6.75 3.40
CA LEU A 221 12.07 -8.18 3.50
C LEU A 221 11.78 -8.58 4.95
N THR A 222 12.47 -7.98 5.93
CA THR A 222 12.17 -8.20 7.35
C THR A 222 10.72 -7.78 7.70
N LEU A 223 10.22 -6.66 7.13
CA LEU A 223 8.82 -6.25 7.29
C LEU A 223 7.86 -7.31 6.74
N TYR A 224 8.08 -7.77 5.50
CA TYR A 224 7.20 -8.76 4.88
C TYR A 224 7.30 -10.13 5.55
N GLN A 225 8.46 -10.50 6.08
CA GLN A 225 8.65 -11.71 6.88
C GLN A 225 7.81 -11.64 8.15
N ALA A 226 7.83 -10.52 8.88
CA ALA A 226 7.01 -10.34 10.08
C ALA A 226 5.51 -10.41 9.77
N ILE A 227 5.06 -9.81 8.65
CA ILE A 227 3.67 -9.93 8.19
C ILE A 227 3.34 -11.40 7.87
N GLY A 228 4.22 -12.11 7.15
CA GLY A 228 4.04 -13.52 6.81
C GLY A 228 3.98 -14.43 8.05
N GLN A 229 4.83 -14.19 9.05
CA GLN A 229 4.81 -14.93 10.32
C GLN A 229 3.50 -14.72 11.07
N TRP A 230 3.01 -13.48 11.11
CA TRP A 230 1.70 -13.19 11.69
C TRP A 230 0.55 -13.90 10.95
N ILE A 231 0.59 -13.94 9.61
CA ILE A 231 -0.41 -14.66 8.81
C ILE A 231 -0.37 -16.17 9.08
N LEU A 232 0.81 -16.75 9.22
CA LEU A 232 0.96 -18.18 9.53
C LEU A 232 0.52 -18.55 10.94
N ALA A 233 0.51 -17.58 11.86
CA ALA A 233 0.00 -17.73 13.22
C ALA A 233 -1.46 -17.27 13.38
N TRP A 234 -2.16 -16.93 12.29
CA TRP A 234 -3.54 -16.50 12.33
C TRP A 234 -4.49 -17.71 12.34
N ASP A 235 -5.26 -17.87 13.42
CA ASP A 235 -6.13 -19.03 13.65
C ASP A 235 -7.63 -18.77 13.37
N GLY A 236 -8.00 -17.58 12.88
CA GLY A 236 -9.40 -17.18 12.68
C GLY A 236 -9.82 -16.00 13.54
#